data_AF-A0A8D9HRP9-F1
#
_entry.id   AF-A0A8D9HRP9-F1
#
_cell.length_a   1.000
_cell.length_b   1.000
_cell.length_c   1.000
_cell.angle_alpha   90.00
_cell.angle_beta   90.00
_cell.angle_gamma   90.00
#
_symmetry.space_group_name_H-M   'P 1'
#
loop_
_entity.id
_entity.type
_entity.pdbx_description
1 polymer ?
#
loop_
_entity_poly.entity_id
_entity_poly.type
_entity_poly.pdbx_seq_one_letter_code
_entity_poly.pdbx_strand_id
1 'polypeptide(L)'
;MVLATLTMVIAALVESKRIQTAKEYGLIDQPGTTVPMSIWWLPTELRSIGLALYLSALGVGSLLSSLLVSVIDLVTGGDAGNSWFNSNLNRAHLDYFYWLLAVISAVGFSVFLFVSKSYVYRRVDGV
;
A
#
# COMPACT_ATOMS: atom_id res chain seq x y z
N MET A 1 -8.54 2.89 -4.91
CA MET A 1 -8.29 2.79 -3.46
C MET A 1 -6.80 2.89 -3.12
N VAL A 2 -5.91 2.10 -3.77
CA VAL A 2 -4.44 2.18 -3.58
C VAL A 2 -3.87 3.59 -3.80
N LEU A 3 -4.36 4.31 -4.82
CA LEU A 3 -3.93 5.70 -5.08
C LEU A 3 -4.35 6.67 -3.97
N ALA A 4 -5.54 6.48 -3.38
CA ALA A 4 -6.07 7.34 -2.31
C ALA A 4 -5.41 7.07 -0.96
N THR A 5 -5.06 5.81 -0.66
CA THR A 5 -4.26 5.49 0.53
C THR A 5 -2.85 6.07 0.41
N LEU A 6 -2.30 6.12 -0.80
CA LEU A 6 -0.95 6.63 -1.05
C LEU A 6 -0.89 8.16 -0.93
N THR A 7 -1.90 8.88 -1.41
CA THR A 7 -1.98 10.34 -1.22
C THR A 7 -2.18 10.72 0.25
N MET A 8 -2.96 9.94 1.01
CA MET A 8 -3.11 10.15 2.46
C MET A 8 -1.81 9.93 3.23
N VAL A 9 -1.03 8.90 2.88
CA VAL A 9 0.26 8.63 3.52
C VAL A 9 1.25 9.76 3.25
N ILE A 10 1.33 10.24 2.00
CA ILE A 10 2.19 11.39 1.66
C ILE A 10 1.75 12.65 2.41
N ALA A 11 0.44 12.94 2.46
CA ALA A 11 -0.09 14.10 3.18
C ALA A 11 0.19 14.04 4.69
N ALA A 12 0.06 12.88 5.32
CA ALA A 12 0.33 12.69 6.75
C ALA A 12 1.82 12.89 7.09
N LEU A 13 2.73 12.41 6.23
CA LEU A 13 4.17 12.62 6.39
C LEU A 13 4.56 14.09 6.23
N VAL A 14 3.95 14.80 5.28
CA VAL A 14 4.13 16.26 5.09
C VAL A 14 3.66 17.02 6.33
N GLU A 15 2.47 16.71 6.85
CA GLU A 15 1.91 17.40 8.02
C GLU A 15 2.73 17.15 9.29
N SER A 16 3.24 15.91 9.46
CA SER A 16 4.12 15.56 10.58
C SER A 16 5.41 16.38 10.56
N LYS A 17 5.98 16.63 9.38
CA LYS A 17 7.17 17.49 9.21
C LYS A 17 6.86 18.97 9.42
N ARG A 18 5.68 19.46 8.98
CA ARG A 18 5.22 20.85 9.24
C ARG A 18 5.24 21.19 10.72
N ILE A 19 4.69 20.30 11.55
CA ILE A 19 4.54 20.50 12.99
C ILE A 19 5.91 20.49 13.69
N GLN A 20 6.85 19.67 13.20
CA GLN A 20 8.21 19.61 13.74
C GLN A 20 8.97 20.91 13.47
N THR A 21 8.89 21.45 12.25
CA THR A 21 9.48 22.75 11.90
C THR A 21 8.81 23.88 12.69
N ALA A 22 7.50 23.86 12.87
CA ALA A 22 6.81 24.88 13.68
C ALA A 22 7.26 24.90 15.16
N LYS A 23 7.60 23.73 15.73
CA LYS A 23 8.18 23.61 17.08
C LYS A 23 9.60 24.17 17.16
N GLU A 24 10.45 23.81 16.22
CA GLU A 24 11.86 24.22 16.21
C GLU A 24 12.04 25.74 16.04
N TYR A 25 11.17 26.38 15.27
CA TYR A 25 11.21 27.83 15.07
C TYR A 25 10.34 28.62 16.06
N GLY A 26 9.71 27.99 17.06
CA GLY A 26 8.85 28.66 18.04
C GLY A 26 7.60 29.31 17.42
N LEU A 27 7.16 28.83 16.25
CA LEU A 27 6.06 29.39 15.47
C LEU A 27 4.69 28.81 15.87
N ILE A 28 4.62 27.98 16.92
CA ILE A 28 3.35 27.41 17.41
C ILE A 28 2.41 28.50 17.92
N ASP A 29 2.94 29.54 18.57
CA ASP A 29 2.14 30.55 19.26
C ASP A 29 1.83 31.79 18.40
N GLN A 30 2.26 31.81 17.13
CA GLN A 30 2.05 32.93 16.21
C GLN A 30 1.02 32.58 15.12
N PRO A 31 -0.28 32.87 15.34
CA PRO A 31 -1.33 32.60 14.37
C PRO A 31 -1.16 33.52 13.14
N GLY A 32 -0.90 32.95 11.97
CA GLY A 32 -0.80 33.68 10.69
C GLY A 32 0.54 33.56 9.95
N THR A 33 1.49 32.78 10.46
CA THR A 33 2.79 32.57 9.80
C THR A 33 2.77 31.35 8.87
N THR A 34 3.10 31.55 7.59
CA THR A 34 3.31 30.45 6.64
C THR A 34 4.65 29.81 6.96
N VAL A 35 4.65 28.57 7.46
CA VAL A 35 5.88 27.79 7.70
C VAL A 35 6.59 27.64 6.36
N PRO A 36 7.82 28.16 6.19
CA PRO A 36 8.56 28.05 4.93
C PRO A 36 9.03 26.60 4.79
N MET A 37 8.13 25.74 4.31
CA MET A 37 8.42 24.34 4.10
C MET A 37 8.99 24.17 2.70
N SER A 38 10.31 24.07 2.60
CA SER A 38 10.99 23.82 1.32
C SER A 38 10.88 22.35 0.97
N ILE A 39 10.43 21.99 -0.24
CA ILE A 39 10.19 20.60 -0.68
C ILE A 39 11.40 19.65 -0.54
N TRP A 40 12.56 20.13 -0.09
CA TRP A 40 13.86 19.49 0.03
C TRP A 40 14.14 18.79 1.38
N TRP A 41 13.25 18.83 2.37
CA TRP A 41 13.50 18.20 3.69
C TRP A 41 13.63 16.66 3.67
N LEU A 42 13.07 15.99 2.65
CA LEU A 42 13.21 14.54 2.46
C LEU A 42 14.54 14.23 1.74
N PRO A 43 15.46 13.46 2.33
CA PRO A 43 16.68 12.99 1.66
C PRO A 43 16.34 12.38 0.30
N THR A 44 17.05 12.79 -0.74
CA THR A 44 16.78 12.40 -2.13
C THR A 44 16.84 10.86 -2.30
N GLU A 45 17.70 10.22 -1.51
CA GLU A 45 17.89 8.78 -1.45
C GLU A 45 16.66 8.05 -0.87
N LEU A 46 16.02 8.61 0.16
CA LEU A 46 14.80 8.03 0.72
C LEU A 46 13.62 8.16 -0.23
N ARG A 47 13.58 9.23 -1.05
CA ARG A 47 12.54 9.40 -2.07
C ARG A 47 12.66 8.36 -3.17
N SER A 48 13.87 8.12 -3.68
CA SER A 48 14.09 7.14 -4.75
C SER A 48 13.86 5.70 -4.26
N ILE A 49 14.30 5.37 -3.05
CA ILE A 49 14.04 4.06 -2.43
C ILE A 49 12.54 3.85 -2.21
N GLY A 50 11.83 4.85 -1.69
CA GLY A 50 10.38 4.77 -1.49
C GLY A 50 9.61 4.56 -2.80
N LEU A 51 10.00 5.29 -3.85
CA LEU A 51 9.40 5.13 -5.18
C LEU A 51 9.73 3.76 -5.80
N ALA A 52 10.97 3.29 -5.66
CA ALA A 52 11.38 1.98 -6.16
C ALA A 52 10.59 0.86 -5.48
N LEU A 53 10.48 0.87 -4.15
CA LEU A 53 9.70 -0.10 -3.40
C LEU A 53 8.21 -0.08 -3.80
N TYR A 54 7.64 1.11 -4.02
CA TYR A 54 6.26 1.25 -4.48
C TYR A 54 6.05 0.63 -5.87
N LEU A 55 6.92 0.94 -6.84
CA LEU A 55 6.84 0.38 -8.18
C LEU A 55 7.08 -1.13 -8.19
N SER A 56 8.02 -1.62 -7.39
CA SER A 56 8.25 -3.05 -7.21
C SER A 56 7.02 -3.74 -6.63
N ALA A 57 6.34 -3.16 -5.64
CA ALA A 57 5.11 -3.71 -5.09
C ALA A 57 3.98 -3.80 -6.14
N LEU A 58 3.82 -2.79 -7.00
CA LEU A 58 2.87 -2.83 -8.11
C LEU A 58 3.21 -3.93 -9.13
N GLY A 59 4.50 -4.06 -9.48
CA GLY A 59 4.97 -5.09 -10.41
C GLY A 59 4.75 -6.50 -9.87
N VAL A 60 5.16 -6.74 -8.61
CA VAL A 60 4.96 -8.01 -7.91
C VAL A 60 3.46 -8.34 -7.81
N GLY A 61 2.62 -7.36 -7.47
CA GLY A 61 1.16 -7.55 -7.43
C GLY A 61 0.58 -7.98 -8.78
N SER A 62 1.08 -7.40 -9.88
CA SER A 62 0.64 -7.75 -11.24
C SER A 62 1.05 -9.18 -11.63
N LEU A 63 2.26 -9.59 -11.29
CA LEU A 63 2.75 -10.96 -11.52
C LEU A 63 1.98 -11.99 -10.67
N LEU A 64 1.72 -11.69 -9.40
CA LEU A 64 0.90 -12.53 -8.54
C LEU A 64 -0.51 -12.70 -9.10
N SER A 65 -1.11 -11.63 -9.63
CA SER A 65 -2.43 -11.69 -10.25
C SER A 65 -2.46 -12.60 -11.47
N SER A 66 -1.50 -12.46 -12.39
CA SER A 66 -1.42 -13.31 -13.58
C SER A 66 -1.11 -14.78 -13.24
N LEU A 67 -0.24 -15.02 -12.25
CA LEU A 67 0.04 -16.37 -11.74
C LEU A 67 -1.21 -17.00 -11.11
N LEU A 68 -1.96 -16.24 -10.33
CA LEU A 68 -3.18 -16.73 -9.68
C LEU A 68 -4.22 -17.17 -10.73
N VAL A 69 -4.43 -16.34 -11.75
CA VAL A 69 -5.32 -16.68 -12.88
C VAL A 69 -4.83 -17.94 -13.59
N SER A 70 -3.53 -18.03 -13.89
CA SER A 70 -2.95 -19.20 -14.57
C SER A 70 -3.09 -20.48 -13.76
N VAL A 71 -2.90 -20.43 -12.44
CA VAL A 71 -3.08 -21.60 -11.55
C VAL A 71 -4.55 -22.00 -11.48
N ILE A 72 -5.47 -21.04 -11.37
CA ILE A 72 -6.91 -21.32 -11.35
C ILE A 72 -7.34 -21.97 -12.66
N ASP A 73 -6.88 -21.45 -13.79
CA ASP A 73 -7.22 -21.98 -15.11
C ASP A 73 -6.58 -23.37 -15.33
N LEU A 74 -5.39 -23.63 -14.79
CA LEU A 74 -4.80 -24.97 -14.79
C LEU A 74 -5.62 -25.97 -13.97
N VAL A 75 -6.07 -25.58 -12.78
CA VAL A 75 -6.80 -26.47 -11.87
C VAL A 75 -8.26 -26.66 -12.29
N THR A 76 -8.87 -25.64 -12.89
CA THR A 76 -10.32 -25.59 -13.17
C THR A 76 -10.65 -25.72 -14.65
N GLY A 77 -9.69 -25.46 -15.55
CA GLY A 77 -9.86 -25.46 -17.01
C GLY A 77 -9.84 -26.84 -17.67
N GLY A 78 -9.91 -27.92 -16.89
CA GLY A 78 -9.96 -29.29 -17.41
C GLY A 78 -11.20 -29.61 -18.25
N ASP A 79 -12.28 -28.82 -18.11
CA ASP A 79 -13.50 -28.95 -18.92
C ASP A 79 -13.79 -27.63 -19.63
N ALA A 80 -13.89 -27.68 -20.96
CA ALA A 80 -14.03 -26.54 -21.88
C ALA A 80 -15.26 -25.63 -21.65
N GLY A 81 -16.05 -25.88 -20.60
CA GLY A 81 -17.23 -25.09 -20.22
C GLY A 81 -17.32 -24.69 -18.74
N ASN A 82 -16.40 -25.11 -17.87
CA ASN A 82 -16.51 -24.93 -16.41
C ASN A 82 -15.37 -24.10 -15.78
N SER A 83 -14.42 -23.59 -16.56
CA SER A 83 -13.41 -22.65 -16.04
C SER A 83 -14.10 -21.40 -15.46
N TRP A 84 -13.57 -20.87 -14.35
CA TRP A 84 -14.12 -19.66 -13.70
C TRP A 84 -14.19 -18.46 -14.65
N PHE A 85 -13.28 -18.42 -15.62
CA PHE A 85 -13.17 -17.38 -16.66
C PHE A 85 -13.79 -17.81 -18.00
N ASN A 86 -15.02 -18.32 -17.96
CA ASN A 86 -15.75 -18.66 -19.18
C ASN A 86 -16.13 -17.39 -19.98
N SER A 87 -16.03 -17.45 -21.32
CA SER A 87 -16.48 -16.37 -22.21
C SER A 87 -18.00 -16.18 -22.21
N ASN A 88 -18.76 -17.18 -21.76
CA ASN A 88 -20.20 -17.10 -21.60
C ASN A 88 -20.57 -16.61 -20.19
N LEU A 89 -21.10 -15.39 -20.10
CA LEU A 89 -21.41 -14.70 -18.84
C LEU A 89 -22.34 -15.49 -17.91
N ASN A 90 -23.27 -16.27 -18.47
CA ASN A 90 -24.21 -17.10 -17.70
C ASN A 90 -23.54 -18.34 -17.07
N ARG A 91 -22.31 -18.68 -17.47
CA ARG A 91 -21.51 -19.80 -16.92
C ARG A 91 -20.23 -19.32 -16.23
N ALA A 92 -19.90 -18.03 -16.32
CA ALA A 92 -18.73 -17.46 -15.68
C ALA A 92 -18.97 -17.34 -14.17
N HIS A 93 -18.10 -17.95 -13.37
CA HIS A 93 -18.17 -17.91 -11.91
C HIS A 93 -17.13 -16.92 -11.38
N LEU A 94 -17.28 -15.67 -11.81
CA LEU A 94 -16.39 -14.57 -11.42
C LEU A 94 -16.48 -14.27 -9.91
N ASP A 95 -17.60 -14.64 -9.30
CA ASP A 95 -17.87 -14.56 -7.87
C ASP A 95 -16.88 -15.39 -7.04
N TYR A 96 -16.49 -16.59 -7.48
CA TYR A 96 -15.47 -17.40 -6.79
C TYR A 96 -14.10 -16.75 -6.82
N PHE A 97 -13.74 -16.12 -7.94
CA PHE A 97 -12.48 -15.38 -8.05
C PHE A 97 -12.43 -14.19 -7.08
N TYR A 98 -13.52 -13.43 -6.96
CA TYR A 98 -13.57 -12.32 -6.01
C TYR A 98 -13.61 -12.79 -4.55
N TRP A 99 -14.29 -13.89 -4.24
CA TRP A 99 -14.23 -14.49 -2.89
C TRP A 99 -12.82 -14.94 -2.51
N LEU A 100 -12.11 -15.56 -3.45
CA LEU A 100 -10.70 -15.94 -3.26
C LEU A 100 -9.84 -14.70 -2.97
N LEU A 101 -10.01 -13.64 -3.75
CA LEU A 101 -9.28 -12.39 -3.56
C LEU A 101 -9.59 -11.74 -2.20
N ALA A 102 -10.84 -11.81 -1.74
CA ALA A 102 -11.26 -11.33 -0.44
C ALA A 102 -10.58 -12.10 0.70
N VAL A 103 -10.50 -13.44 0.61
CA VAL A 103 -9.78 -14.27 1.60
C VAL A 103 -8.29 -13.94 1.61
N ILE A 104 -7.64 -13.86 0.45
CA ILE A 104 -6.22 -13.49 0.34
C ILE A 104 -5.97 -12.11 0.99
N SER A 105 -6.87 -11.15 0.74
CA SER A 105 -6.79 -9.81 1.33
C SER A 105 -6.99 -9.82 2.85
N ALA A 106 -7.93 -10.62 3.36
CA ALA A 106 -8.16 -10.77 4.80
C ALA A 106 -6.96 -11.40 5.52
N VAL A 107 -6.31 -12.39 4.89
CA VAL A 107 -5.05 -12.97 5.39
C VAL A 107 -3.94 -11.91 5.39
N GLY A 108 -3.76 -11.17 4.29
CA GLY A 108 -2.78 -10.09 4.20
C GLY A 108 -2.99 -9.01 5.26
N PHE A 109 -4.24 -8.61 5.50
CA PHE A 109 -4.60 -7.67 6.55
C PHE A 109 -4.29 -8.22 7.96
N SER A 110 -4.57 -9.49 8.20
CA SER A 110 -4.25 -10.16 9.48
C SER A 110 -2.75 -10.21 9.74
N VAL A 111 -1.94 -10.54 8.71
CA VAL A 111 -0.47 -10.49 8.79
C VAL A 111 0.03 -9.08 9.03
N PHE A 112 -0.54 -8.07 8.35
CA PHE A 112 -0.19 -6.67 8.59
C PHE A 112 -0.46 -6.26 10.04
N LEU A 113 -1.61 -6.62 10.61
CA LEU A 113 -1.92 -6.33 12.01
C LEU A 113 -0.95 -7.01 12.98
N PHE A 114 -0.56 -8.26 12.69
CA PHE A 114 0.42 -8.98 13.50
C PHE A 114 1.79 -8.28 13.48
N VAL A 115 2.29 -7.93 12.29
CA VAL A 115 3.57 -7.23 12.12
C VAL A 115 3.51 -5.83 12.73
N SER A 116 2.42 -5.10 12.54
CA SER A 116 2.21 -3.77 13.13
C SER A 116 2.25 -3.83 14.67
N LYS A 117 1.64 -4.86 15.28
CA LYS A 117 1.73 -5.08 16.73
C LYS A 117 3.12 -5.49 17.20
N SER A 118 3.88 -6.19 16.37
CA SER A 118 5.25 -6.63 16.68
C SER A 118 6.30 -5.53 16.46
N TYR A 119 5.94 -4.40 15.86
CA TYR A 119 6.87 -3.31 15.58
C TYR A 119 7.11 -2.47 16.84
N VAL A 120 8.12 -2.85 17.62
CA VAL A 120 8.58 -2.11 18.79
C VAL A 120 9.27 -0.83 18.32
N TYR A 121 8.72 0.33 18.71
CA TYR A 121 9.39 1.62 18.54
C TYR A 121 10.65 1.63 19.42
N ARG A 122 11.82 1.38 18.82
CA ARG A 122 13.10 1.52 19.52
C ARG A 122 13.35 3.00 19.70
N ARG A 123 13.22 3.50 20.94
CA ARG A 123 13.74 4.83 21.28
C ARG A 123 15.23 4.79 21.01
N VAL A 124 15.70 5.70 20.16
CA VAL A 124 17.11 6.00 20.05
C VAL A 124 17.43 6.79 21.31
N ASP A 125 18.06 6.13 22.29
CA ASP A 125 18.54 6.83 23.49
C ASP A 125 19.56 7.86 23.02
N GLY A 126 19.23 9.12 23.28
CA GLY A 126 19.97 10.27 22.77
C GLY A 126 21.40 10.31 23.29
N VAL A 127 22.31 10.62 22.36
CA VAL A 127 23.56 11.33 22.65
C VAL A 127 23.34 12.77 22.22
#